data_AF-A0A972JUR4-F1
#
_entry.id   AF-A0A972JUR4-F1
#
_cell.length_a   1.000
_cell.length_b   1.000
_cell.length_c   1.000
_cell.angle_alpha   90.00
_cell.angle_beta   90.00
_cell.angle_gamma   90.00
#
_symmetry.space_group_name_H-M   'P 1'
#
loop_
_entity.id
_entity.type
_entity.pdbx_description
1 polymer ?
#
loop_
_entity_poly.entity_id
_entity_poly.type
_entity_poly.pdbx_seq_one_letter_code
_entity_poly.pdbx_strand_id
1 'polypeptide(L)' 'MFRHISDEQILTATCDVIVAHGYEGSTTKLIATTSDINEVTLFRKFGNKANLVLA' A
#
# COMPACT_ATOMS: atom_id res chain seq x y z
N MET A 1 -16.64 -9.19 -5.46
CA MET A 1 -16.96 -7.75 -5.51
C MET A 1 -15.64 -7.01 -5.51
N PHE A 2 -15.27 -6.32 -6.59
CA PHE A 2 -14.04 -5.53 -6.61
C PHE A 2 -14.32 -4.23 -5.86
N ARG A 3 -13.72 -4.06 -4.68
CA ARG A 3 -13.74 -2.80 -3.95
C ARG A 3 -12.94 -1.79 -4.77
N HIS A 4 -13.60 -0.70 -5.19
CA HIS A 4 -12.86 0.44 -5.71
C HIS A 4 -12.19 1.15 -4.53
N ILE A 5 -10.86 1.12 -4.50
CA ILE A 5 -10.03 1.89 -3.59
C ILE A 5 -9.41 3.06 -4.36
N SER A 6 -9.41 4.26 -3.77
CA SER A 6 -8.71 5.41 -4.35
C SER A 6 -7.22 5.37 -4.04
N ASP A 7 -6.41 6.10 -4.81
CA ASP A 7 -4.96 6.21 -4.52
C ASP A 7 -4.70 6.83 -3.15
N GLU A 8 -5.51 7.81 -2.76
CA GLU A 8 -5.43 8.45 -1.45
C GLU A 8 -5.65 7.46 -0.29
N GLN A 9 -6.56 6.50 -0.45
CA GLN A 9 -6.75 5.43 0.54
C GLN A 9 -5.56 4.47 0.62
N ILE A 10 -4.93 4.16 -0.53
CA ILE A 10 -3.72 3.33 -0.56
C ILE A 10 -2.55 4.06 0.10
N LEU A 11 -2.39 5.36 -0.17
CA LEU A 11 -1.36 6.19 0.45
C LEU A 11 -1.57 6.33 1.95
N THR A 12 -2.82 6.50 2.39
CA THR A 12 -3.15 6.55 3.83
C THR A 12 -2.78 5.25 4.52
N ALA A 13 -3.18 4.10 3.96
CA ALA A 13 -2.81 2.79 4.51
C ALA A 13 -1.29 2.55 4.48
N THR A 14 -0.61 3.09 3.47
CA THR A 14 0.87 3.04 3.38
C THR A 14 1.50 3.83 4.52
N CYS A 15 1.03 5.05 4.78
CA CYS A 15 1.47 5.86 5.91
C CYS A 15 1.21 5.16 7.25
N ASP A 16 0.02 4.59 7.45
CA ASP A 16 -0.32 3.87 8.68
C ASP A 16 0.63 2.69 8.93
N VAL A 17 0.94 1.93 7.87
CA VAL A 17 1.89 0.82 7.95
C VAL A 17 3.31 1.30 8.24
N ILE A 18 3.75 2.42 7.64
CA ILE A 18 5.06 3.03 7.90
C ILE A 18 5.17 3.54 9.32
N VAL A 19 4.13 4.19 9.84
CA VAL A 19 4.09 4.69 11.22
C VAL A 19 4.11 3.52 12.21
N ALA A 20 3.40 2.42 11.92
CA ALA A 20 3.31 1.28 12.81
C ALA A 20 4.55 0.36 12.79
N HIS A 21 5.17 0.17 11.63
CA HIS A 21 6.23 -0.85 11.44
C HIS A 21 7.58 -0.27 11.00
N GLY A 22 7.67 1.04 10.78
CA GLY A 22 8.83 1.68 10.17
C GLY A 22 8.98 1.33 8.68
N TYR A 23 9.80 2.11 7.97
CA TYR A 23 9.98 1.94 6.52
C TYR A 23 10.49 0.55 6.11
N GLU A 24 11.30 -0.11 6.94
CA GLU A 24 11.78 -1.48 6.67
C GLU A 24 10.70 -2.55 6.86
N GLY A 25 9.87 -2.43 7.90
CA GLY A 25 8.76 -3.36 8.16
C GLY A 25 7.55 -3.17 7.23
N SER A 26 7.52 -2.05 6.51
CA SER A 26 6.47 -1.69 5.57
C SER A 26 6.59 -2.45 4.26
N THR A 27 6.04 -3.66 4.19
CA THR A 27 6.01 -4.44 2.95
C THR A 27 4.76 -4.11 2.13
N THR A 28 4.86 -4.20 0.80
CA THR A 28 3.73 -4.08 -0.14
C THR A 28 2.59 -5.02 0.22
N LYS A 29 2.92 -6.22 0.71
CA LYS A 29 1.96 -7.20 1.21
C LYS A 29 1.17 -6.72 2.42
N LEU A 30 1.84 -6.06 3.37
CA LEU A 30 1.20 -5.54 4.57
C LEU A 30 0.28 -4.38 4.23
N ILE A 31 0.73 -3.47 3.37
CA ILE A 31 -0.07 -2.35 2.85
C ILE A 31 -1.31 -2.86 2.11
N ALA A 32 -1.16 -3.86 1.23
CA ALA A 32 -2.26 -4.47 0.52
C ALA A 32 -3.28 -5.11 1.47
N THR A 33 -2.79 -5.77 2.54
CA THR A 33 -3.64 -6.38 3.58
C THR A 33 -4.40 -5.31 4.37
N THR A 34 -3.72 -4.24 4.81
CA THR A 34 -4.33 -3.11 5.53
C THR A 34 -5.36 -2.38 4.65
N SER A 35 -5.11 -2.33 3.35
CA SER A 35 -5.98 -1.68 2.36
C SER A 35 -7.11 -2.58 1.86
N ASP A 36 -7.19 -3.84 2.31
CA ASP A 36 -8.14 -4.86 1.82
C ASP A 36 -8.13 -5.02 0.29
N ILE A 37 -6.93 -4.99 -0.31
CA ILE A 37 -6.72 -5.21 -1.74
C ILE A 37 -5.72 -6.32 -2.00
N ASN A 38 -5.72 -6.83 -3.23
CA ASN A 38 -4.72 -7.78 -3.68
C ASN A 38 -3.36 -7.07 -3.86
N GLU A 39 -2.29 -7.66 -3.36
CA GLU A 39 -0.91 -7.19 -3.56
C GLU A 39 -0.57 -6.99 -5.04
N VAL A 40 -1.12 -7.83 -5.94
CA VAL A 40 -0.95 -7.69 -7.39
C VAL A 40 -1.54 -6.37 -7.91
N THR A 41 -2.65 -5.90 -7.34
CA THR A 41 -3.26 -4.61 -7.71
C THR A 41 -2.36 -3.45 -7.29
N LEU A 42 -1.76 -3.53 -6.10
CA LEU A 42 -0.80 -2.56 -5.60
C LEU A 42 0.46 -2.53 -6.48
N PHE A 43 1.02 -3.70 -6.81
CA PHE A 43 2.17 -3.85 -7.70
C PHE A 43 1.89 -3.33 -9.11
N ARG A 44 0.70 -3.56 -9.66
CA ARG A 44 0.33 -3.03 -10.99
C ARG A 44 0.28 -1.51 -11.03
N LYS A 45 -0.15 -0.88 -9.94
CA LYS A 45 -0.42 0.56 -9.90
C LYS A 45 0.80 1.37 -9.50
N PHE A 46 1.58 0.88 -8.53
CA PHE A 46 2.74 1.60 -7.98
C PHE A 46 4.08 0.91 -8.26
N GLY A 47 4.07 -0.37 -8.63
CA GLY A 47 5.30 -1.12 -8.83
C GLY A 47 5.95 -1.49 -7.50
N ASN A 48 6.99 -0.76 -7.10
CA ASN A 48 7.79 -1.08 -5.92
C ASN A 48 7.47 -0.18 -4.71
N LYS A 49 8.00 -0.56 -3.54
CA LYS A 49 7.84 0.19 -2.28
C LYS A 49 8.33 1.64 -2.38
N ALA A 50 9.40 1.91 -3.13
CA ALA A 50 9.95 3.26 -3.25
C ALA A 50 8.95 4.20 -3.96
N ASN A 51 8.28 3.70 -5.00
CA ASN A 51 7.26 4.45 -5.71
C ASN A 51 6.01 4.72 -4.85
N LEU A 52 5.67 3.85 -3.89
CA LEU A 52 4.57 4.10 -2.95
C LEU A 52 4.85 5.24 -1.97
N VAL A 53 6.12 5.50 -1.67
CA VAL A 53 6.52 6.60 -0.77
C VAL A 53 6.79 7.91 -1.52
N LEU A 54 7.05 7.82 -2.83
CA LEU A 54 7.29 8.99 -3.69
C LEU A 54 6.03 9.49 -4.43
N ALA A 55 4.95 8.70 -4.45
CA ALA A 55 3.67 9.04 -5.08
C ALA A 55 2.83 9.99 -4.21
#